data_AF-A0A381U907-F1
#
_entry.id   AF-A0A381U907-F1
#
_cell.length_a   1.000
_cell.length_b   1.000
_cell.length_c   1.000
_cell.angle_alpha   90.00
_cell.angle_beta   90.00
_cell.angle_gamma   90.00
#
_symmetry.space_group_name_H-M   'P 1'
#
loop_
_entity.id
_entity.type
_entity.pdbx_description
1 polymer ?
#
loop_
_entity_poly.entity_id
_entity_poly.type
_entity_poly.pdbx_seq_one_letter_code
_entity_poly.pdbx_strand_id
1 'polypeptide(L)'
;MSDNRPLDFGQFWYSLGKELSEVPIAAETETLPMRSTDFADLYGIHISSIGPYTIYGYLSIPKGDGPFPVIYYVPKNASVLEIIPQGTSNQIRSRYITFSLACRGMRTADSPYAAMYPGQLTEGIESLSSYIYRGVVADTLRGLDFLLTCPTIDKSSIVAWGNDNALLAGALHGAVTHIVSTPSFLYDTINQASRTSSYPLEEFNDYLRHNPERKGQISEILSYYDLRFHSSAITAESLIMADYDGGLFDKKTLRNLTENMNGAVTVHPSERSSYKDGMFCEKWITDKLFGKDATPIVPNHWKLE
;
A
#
# COMPACT_ATOMS: atom_id res chain seq x y z
N MET A 1 22.83 11.69 6.64
CA MET A 1 22.32 12.86 5.89
C MET A 1 20.82 12.72 5.82
N SER A 2 20.18 13.20 6.86
CA SER A 2 18.73 13.38 7.02
C SER A 2 18.34 14.80 6.61
N ASP A 3 19.15 15.44 5.76
CA ASP A 3 19.36 16.89 5.82
C ASP A 3 18.23 17.69 5.14
N ASN A 4 17.24 17.02 4.55
CA ASN A 4 16.16 17.64 3.81
C ASN A 4 14.76 17.23 4.29
N ARG A 5 14.60 16.72 5.53
CA ARG A 5 13.25 16.50 6.09
C ARG A 5 12.57 17.85 6.34
N PRO A 6 11.35 18.11 5.82
CA PRO A 6 10.62 19.34 6.13
C PRO A 6 10.45 19.56 7.63
N LEU A 7 10.59 20.81 8.08
CA LEU A 7 10.52 21.17 9.50
C LEU A 7 9.13 20.88 10.10
N ASP A 8 8.08 21.06 9.31
CA ASP A 8 6.68 20.84 9.65
C ASP A 8 6.15 19.48 9.16
N PHE A 9 7.02 18.55 8.74
CA PHE A 9 6.65 17.22 8.25
C PHE A 9 5.66 16.50 9.17
N GLY A 10 5.92 16.52 10.50
CA GLY A 10 5.03 15.89 11.47
C GLY A 10 3.67 16.57 11.56
N GLN A 11 3.65 17.90 11.49
CA GLN A 11 2.41 18.69 11.53
C GLN A 11 1.57 18.45 10.28
N PHE A 12 2.19 18.32 9.10
CA PHE A 12 1.50 18.01 7.85
C PHE A 12 0.69 16.71 7.95
N TRP A 13 1.35 15.62 8.36
CA TRP A 13 0.70 14.31 8.47
C TRP A 13 -0.30 14.23 9.64
N TYR A 14 -0.02 14.89 10.76
CA TYR A 14 -1.00 15.04 11.85
C TYR A 14 -2.28 15.74 11.37
N SER A 15 -2.13 16.82 10.60
CA SER A 15 -3.27 17.58 10.07
C SER A 15 -4.10 16.75 9.09
N LEU A 16 -3.46 15.92 8.25
CA LEU A 16 -4.14 14.97 7.38
C LEU A 16 -4.98 13.96 8.18
N GLY A 17 -4.37 13.34 9.21
CA GLY A 17 -5.08 12.38 10.06
C GLY A 17 -6.25 13.02 10.80
N LYS A 18 -6.08 14.26 11.30
CA LYS A 18 -7.16 15.01 11.95
C LYS A 18 -8.31 15.28 10.99
N GLU A 19 -8.03 15.82 9.80
CA GLU A 19 -9.05 16.07 8.77
C GLU A 19 -9.80 14.79 8.42
N LEU A 20 -9.06 13.68 8.23
CA LEU A 20 -9.67 12.38 7.95
C LEU A 20 -10.59 11.94 9.09
N SER A 21 -10.18 12.10 10.35
CA SER A 21 -10.99 11.69 11.52
C SER A 21 -12.32 12.46 11.66
N GLU A 22 -12.42 13.66 11.08
CA GLU A 22 -13.64 14.48 11.08
C GLU A 22 -14.65 14.02 10.01
N VAL A 23 -14.21 13.25 9.01
CA VAL A 23 -15.09 12.66 7.98
C VAL A 23 -15.64 11.33 8.48
N PRO A 24 -16.97 11.12 8.58
CA PRO A 24 -17.52 9.82 8.95
C PRO A 24 -17.14 8.74 7.91
N ILE A 25 -16.93 7.50 8.34
CA ILE A 25 -16.64 6.38 7.42
C ILE A 25 -17.78 6.20 6.40
N ALA A 26 -19.03 6.31 6.88
CA ALA A 26 -20.25 6.20 6.07
C ALA A 26 -20.19 5.00 5.09
N ALA A 27 -19.85 3.82 5.65
CA ALA A 27 -19.66 2.61 4.85
C ALA A 27 -20.99 2.11 4.28
N GLU A 28 -21.05 1.95 2.96
CA GLU A 28 -22.11 1.23 2.28
C GLU A 28 -21.57 -0.12 1.80
N THR A 29 -22.34 -1.17 2.05
CA THR A 29 -21.93 -2.55 1.82
C THR A 29 -22.90 -3.23 0.87
N GLU A 30 -22.38 -3.80 -0.21
CA GLU A 30 -23.12 -4.63 -1.17
C GLU A 30 -22.59 -6.05 -1.12
N THR A 31 -23.47 -7.04 -0.99
CA THR A 31 -23.08 -8.45 -1.15
C THR A 31 -22.80 -8.77 -2.62
N LEU A 32 -21.76 -9.56 -2.90
CA LEU A 32 -21.42 -10.02 -4.24
C LEU A 32 -21.51 -11.56 -4.34
N PRO A 33 -22.74 -12.14 -4.42
CA PRO A 33 -22.94 -13.60 -4.38
C PRO A 33 -22.16 -14.35 -5.47
N MET A 34 -22.11 -13.82 -6.69
CA MET A 34 -21.40 -14.44 -7.82
C MET A 34 -19.88 -14.55 -7.63
N ARG A 35 -19.32 -13.83 -6.65
CA ARG A 35 -17.88 -13.82 -6.34
C ARG A 35 -17.57 -14.38 -4.93
N SER A 36 -18.62 -14.75 -4.20
CA SER A 36 -18.53 -15.48 -2.96
C SER A 36 -18.21 -16.95 -3.24
N THR A 37 -17.63 -17.65 -2.27
CA THR A 37 -17.25 -19.06 -2.38
C THR A 37 -17.90 -19.86 -1.24
N ASP A 38 -17.69 -21.17 -1.24
CA ASP A 38 -18.14 -22.02 -0.13
C ASP A 38 -17.46 -21.65 1.19
N PHE A 39 -16.29 -21.03 1.15
CA PHE A 39 -15.45 -20.72 2.32
C PHE A 39 -15.34 -19.21 2.65
N ALA A 40 -15.82 -18.31 1.79
CA ALA A 40 -15.75 -16.87 2.05
C ALA A 40 -16.85 -16.09 1.33
N ASP A 41 -17.42 -15.11 2.03
CA ASP A 41 -18.36 -14.16 1.47
C ASP A 41 -17.59 -12.95 0.91
N LEU A 42 -18.04 -12.40 -0.22
CA LEU A 42 -17.47 -11.20 -0.81
C LEU A 42 -18.47 -10.05 -0.79
N TYR A 43 -17.94 -8.86 -0.48
CA TYR A 43 -18.67 -7.61 -0.43
C TYR A 43 -17.96 -6.54 -1.27
N GLY A 44 -18.75 -5.69 -1.92
CA GLY A 44 -18.32 -4.39 -2.40
C GLY A 44 -18.55 -3.36 -1.30
N ILE A 45 -17.54 -2.57 -0.99
CA ILE A 45 -17.55 -1.59 0.09
C ILE A 45 -17.31 -0.21 -0.50
N HIS A 46 -18.18 0.75 -0.19
CA HIS A 46 -17.97 2.17 -0.47
C HIS A 46 -17.75 2.90 0.85
N ILE A 47 -16.63 3.61 0.98
CA ILE A 47 -16.30 4.40 2.19
C ILE A 47 -15.96 5.83 1.81
N SER A 48 -16.46 6.78 2.58
CA SER A 48 -16.10 8.19 2.41
C SER A 48 -14.64 8.41 2.82
N SER A 49 -13.96 9.38 2.23
CA SER A 49 -12.60 9.82 2.59
C SER A 49 -12.49 11.35 2.51
N ILE A 50 -11.30 11.92 2.67
CA ILE A 50 -11.11 13.38 2.59
C ILE A 50 -11.54 13.93 1.22
N GLY A 51 -12.12 15.14 1.26
CA GLY A 51 -12.76 15.76 0.11
C GLY A 51 -14.10 15.10 -0.22
N PRO A 52 -14.68 15.41 -1.40
CA PRO A 52 -15.96 14.83 -1.85
C PRO A 52 -15.77 13.43 -2.44
N TYR A 53 -15.02 12.56 -1.76
CA TYR A 53 -14.60 11.26 -2.28
C TYR A 53 -15.25 10.08 -1.55
N THR A 54 -15.72 9.13 -2.35
CA THR A 54 -16.09 7.78 -1.90
C THR A 54 -15.19 6.78 -2.62
N ILE A 55 -14.48 5.98 -1.84
CA ILE A 55 -13.53 4.98 -2.34
C ILE A 55 -14.19 3.60 -2.29
N TYR A 56 -14.01 2.83 -3.35
CA TYR A 56 -14.49 1.46 -3.45
C TYR A 56 -13.44 0.44 -3.00
N GLY A 57 -13.87 -0.66 -2.40
CA GLY A 57 -13.02 -1.80 -2.09
C GLY A 57 -13.75 -3.14 -2.13
N TYR A 58 -13.01 -4.22 -2.38
CA TYR A 58 -13.51 -5.57 -2.22
C TYR A 58 -13.12 -6.09 -0.83
N LEU A 59 -14.11 -6.42 -0.01
CA LEU A 59 -13.92 -7.07 1.29
C LEU A 59 -14.34 -8.52 1.18
N SER A 60 -13.42 -9.46 1.42
CA SER A 60 -13.74 -10.87 1.59
C SER A 60 -13.62 -11.25 3.06
N ILE A 61 -14.63 -11.91 3.59
CA ILE A 61 -14.64 -12.41 4.96
C ILE A 61 -14.74 -13.94 4.92
N PRO A 62 -13.84 -14.69 5.57
CA PRO A 62 -13.97 -16.14 5.70
C PRO A 62 -15.27 -16.51 6.43
N LYS A 63 -15.90 -17.62 6.05
CA LYS A 63 -17.05 -18.12 6.79
C LYS A 63 -16.58 -18.72 8.13
N GLY A 64 -17.28 -18.38 9.20
CA GLY A 64 -16.98 -18.82 10.57
C GLY A 64 -16.97 -17.67 11.56
N ASP A 65 -16.67 -17.97 12.82
CA ASP A 65 -16.84 -17.01 13.92
C ASP A 65 -15.63 -16.06 14.11
N GLY A 66 -14.50 -16.33 13.45
CA GLY A 66 -13.25 -15.58 13.63
C GLY A 66 -12.63 -15.73 15.04
N PRO A 67 -11.80 -14.78 15.48
CA PRO A 67 -11.28 -13.66 14.70
C PRO A 67 -10.35 -14.13 13.57
N PHE A 68 -10.26 -13.36 12.49
CA PHE A 68 -9.45 -13.69 11.32
C PHE A 68 -8.33 -12.66 11.13
N PRO A 69 -7.10 -13.09 10.81
CA PRO A 69 -6.05 -12.19 10.38
C PRO A 69 -6.43 -11.50 9.07
N VAL A 70 -5.85 -10.33 8.82
CA VAL A 70 -6.18 -9.48 7.68
C VAL A 70 -5.02 -9.33 6.74
N ILE A 71 -5.29 -9.43 5.44
CA ILE A 71 -4.43 -8.86 4.41
C ILE A 71 -5.16 -7.67 3.79
N TYR A 72 -4.65 -6.48 4.10
CA TYR A 72 -5.08 -5.23 3.51
C TYR A 72 -4.20 -4.92 2.29
N TYR A 73 -4.74 -5.18 1.10
CA TYR A 73 -4.12 -4.78 -0.16
C TYR A 73 -4.38 -3.29 -0.38
N VAL A 74 -3.38 -2.50 0.02
CA VAL A 74 -3.41 -1.02 0.00
C VAL A 74 -3.58 -0.47 -1.42
N PRO A 75 -4.10 0.77 -1.57
CA PRO A 75 -4.18 1.44 -2.87
C PRO A 75 -2.88 1.38 -3.66
N LYS A 76 -2.96 1.03 -4.95
CA LYS A 76 -1.82 0.98 -5.88
C LYS A 76 -2.04 1.89 -7.08
N ASN A 77 -0.95 2.32 -7.72
CA ASN A 77 -1.00 3.03 -8.99
C ASN A 77 -1.33 2.04 -10.12
N ALA A 78 -2.63 1.85 -10.39
CA ALA A 78 -3.16 0.98 -11.44
C ALA A 78 -4.56 1.42 -11.87
N SER A 79 -5.03 0.96 -13.03
CA SER A 79 -6.32 1.37 -13.61
C SER A 79 -7.53 0.57 -13.12
N VAL A 80 -7.33 -0.64 -12.59
CA VAL A 80 -8.42 -1.55 -12.16
C VAL A 80 -8.09 -2.19 -10.81
N LEU A 81 -9.13 -2.33 -9.98
CA LEU A 81 -9.08 -3.04 -8.71
C LEU A 81 -9.36 -4.52 -8.89
N GLU A 82 -8.59 -5.35 -8.19
CA GLU A 82 -8.75 -6.80 -8.15
C GLU A 82 -9.30 -7.21 -6.78
N ILE A 83 -9.99 -8.35 -6.69
CA ILE A 83 -10.47 -8.89 -5.40
C ILE A 83 -9.28 -9.23 -4.50
N ILE A 84 -8.27 -9.88 -5.09
CA ILE A 84 -6.94 -10.17 -4.55
C ILE A 84 -5.94 -10.02 -5.71
N PRO A 85 -4.65 -9.77 -5.45
CA PRO A 85 -3.65 -9.61 -6.50
C PRO A 85 -3.62 -10.80 -7.47
N GLN A 86 -3.38 -10.51 -8.75
CA GLN A 86 -3.17 -11.56 -9.75
C GLN A 86 -2.02 -12.50 -9.36
N GLY A 87 -2.26 -13.80 -9.54
CA GLY A 87 -1.31 -14.84 -9.15
C GLY A 87 -1.47 -15.31 -7.71
N THR A 88 -2.23 -14.62 -6.85
CA THR A 88 -2.54 -15.11 -5.50
C THR A 88 -3.58 -16.23 -5.54
N SER A 89 -3.44 -17.22 -4.66
CA SER A 89 -4.41 -18.30 -4.52
C SER A 89 -5.73 -17.78 -3.96
N ASN A 90 -6.85 -18.02 -4.64
CA ASN A 90 -8.18 -17.66 -4.11
C ASN A 90 -8.49 -18.32 -2.75
N GLN A 91 -7.80 -19.42 -2.43
CA GLN A 91 -7.92 -20.09 -1.14
C GLN A 91 -7.45 -19.22 0.04
N ILE A 92 -6.65 -18.16 -0.19
CA ILE A 92 -6.20 -17.24 0.86
C ILE A 92 -7.39 -16.66 1.64
N ARG A 93 -8.52 -16.41 0.95
CA ARG A 93 -9.77 -15.89 1.51
C ARG A 93 -10.47 -16.85 2.48
N SER A 94 -10.04 -18.11 2.57
CA SER A 94 -10.51 -19.05 3.61
C SER A 94 -9.83 -18.88 4.96
N ARG A 95 -8.67 -18.21 4.99
CA ARG A 95 -7.84 -18.03 6.18
C ARG A 95 -7.78 -16.58 6.64
N TYR A 96 -7.87 -15.64 5.69
CA TYR A 96 -7.74 -14.21 5.95
C TYR A 96 -8.98 -13.45 5.54
N ILE A 97 -9.33 -12.42 6.31
CA ILE A 97 -10.06 -11.29 5.75
C ILE A 97 -9.14 -10.64 4.72
N THR A 98 -9.61 -10.46 3.49
CA THR A 98 -8.87 -9.70 2.48
C THR A 98 -9.62 -8.43 2.15
N PHE A 99 -8.96 -7.30 2.22
CA PHE A 99 -9.53 -6.03 1.80
C PHE A 99 -8.65 -5.38 0.74
N SER A 100 -9.15 -5.31 -0.49
CA SER A 100 -8.48 -4.63 -1.59
C SER A 100 -9.15 -3.29 -1.81
N LEU A 101 -8.44 -2.19 -1.58
CA LEU A 101 -8.99 -0.84 -1.73
C LEU A 101 -8.53 -0.20 -3.04
N ALA A 102 -9.45 0.40 -3.77
CA ALA A 102 -9.14 1.16 -4.97
C ALA A 102 -8.29 2.39 -4.63
N CYS A 103 -7.42 2.78 -5.55
CA CYS A 103 -6.85 4.12 -5.52
C CYS A 103 -7.88 5.11 -6.07
N ARG A 104 -8.00 6.31 -5.48
CA ARG A 104 -8.84 7.37 -6.06
C ARG A 104 -8.48 7.62 -7.53
N GLY A 105 -9.48 7.69 -8.39
CA GLY A 105 -9.31 7.79 -9.85
C GLY A 105 -9.21 6.46 -10.59
N MET A 106 -9.11 5.33 -9.88
CA MET A 106 -9.25 4.00 -10.45
C MET A 106 -10.73 3.74 -10.80
N ARG A 107 -11.01 2.86 -11.78
CA ARG A 107 -12.39 2.43 -12.09
C ARG A 107 -13.13 2.03 -10.81
N THR A 108 -14.38 2.46 -10.64
CA THR A 108 -15.23 2.32 -9.42
C THR A 108 -14.87 3.23 -8.25
N ALA A 109 -13.79 4.01 -8.35
CA ALA A 109 -13.42 5.11 -7.46
C ALA A 109 -13.03 6.37 -8.27
N ASP A 110 -13.62 6.53 -9.46
CA ASP A 110 -13.28 7.50 -10.50
C ASP A 110 -14.22 8.73 -10.52
N SER A 111 -14.96 8.94 -9.44
CA SER A 111 -15.79 10.12 -9.22
C SER A 111 -15.43 10.79 -7.88
N PRO A 112 -15.21 12.12 -7.85
CA PRO A 112 -15.38 13.08 -8.97
C PRO A 112 -14.18 13.19 -9.92
N TYR A 113 -13.06 12.52 -9.66
CA TYR A 113 -11.91 12.49 -10.57
C TYR A 113 -11.57 11.08 -11.01
N ALA A 114 -11.27 10.96 -12.31
CA ALA A 114 -10.80 9.77 -12.98
C ALA A 114 -9.32 9.96 -13.34
N ALA A 115 -8.47 9.04 -12.90
CA ALA A 115 -7.02 9.16 -13.10
C ALA A 115 -6.62 8.79 -14.52
N MET A 116 -5.64 9.51 -15.05
CA MET A 116 -4.90 9.08 -16.23
C MET A 116 -3.75 8.16 -15.82
N TYR A 117 -3.61 7.06 -16.55
CA TYR A 117 -2.51 6.11 -16.39
C TYR A 117 -1.82 5.93 -17.75
N PRO A 118 -0.57 6.42 -17.93
CA PRO A 118 0.25 7.19 -16.97
C PRO A 118 -0.27 8.61 -16.73
N GLY A 119 0.10 9.22 -15.60
CA GLY A 119 -0.10 10.65 -15.29
C GLY A 119 -0.45 10.94 -13.83
N GLN A 120 -1.13 10.00 -13.15
CA GLN A 120 -1.61 10.17 -11.78
C GLN A 120 -0.51 10.64 -10.81
N LEU A 121 0.74 10.16 -10.91
CA LEU A 121 1.77 10.46 -9.91
C LEU A 121 2.22 11.93 -9.92
N THR A 122 1.83 12.70 -10.93
CA THR A 122 2.13 14.13 -11.07
C THR A 122 0.90 15.02 -11.00
N GLU A 123 -0.29 14.43 -10.78
CA GLU A 123 -1.54 15.17 -10.70
C GLU A 123 -1.55 16.12 -9.48
N GLY A 124 -1.67 17.42 -9.74
CA GLY A 124 -1.73 18.47 -8.72
C GLY A 124 -0.42 18.64 -7.93
N ILE A 125 0.71 18.14 -8.43
CA ILE A 125 2.01 18.12 -7.73
C ILE A 125 2.59 19.52 -7.45
N GLU A 126 1.97 20.59 -7.94
CA GLU A 126 2.38 21.98 -7.75
C GLU A 126 2.14 22.51 -6.34
N SER A 127 1.35 21.83 -5.52
CA SER A 127 1.17 22.20 -4.11
C SER A 127 0.86 20.99 -3.22
N LEU A 128 1.22 21.07 -1.93
CA LEU A 128 0.93 20.01 -0.96
C LEU A 128 -0.56 19.73 -0.80
N SER A 129 -1.42 20.74 -0.96
CA SER A 129 -2.87 20.61 -0.80
C SER A 129 -3.55 20.03 -2.04
N SER A 130 -3.04 20.32 -3.24
CA SER A 130 -3.57 19.79 -4.50
C SER A 130 -2.99 18.44 -4.90
N TYR A 131 -1.82 18.06 -4.37
CA TYR A 131 -1.16 16.84 -4.80
C TYR A 131 -2.01 15.61 -4.51
N ILE A 132 -2.33 14.84 -5.55
CA ILE A 132 -3.29 13.73 -5.46
C ILE A 132 -2.88 12.71 -4.40
N TYR A 133 -1.58 12.56 -4.15
CA TYR A 133 -1.06 11.56 -3.23
C TYR A 133 -1.38 11.87 -1.76
N ARG A 134 -1.66 13.14 -1.40
CA ARG A 134 -2.25 13.49 -0.09
C ARG A 134 -3.54 12.71 0.14
N GLY A 135 -4.37 12.70 -0.89
CA GLY A 135 -5.62 11.96 -0.96
C GLY A 135 -5.41 10.45 -0.90
N VAL A 136 -4.50 9.92 -1.70
CA VAL A 136 -4.19 8.48 -1.75
C VAL A 136 -3.73 7.96 -0.39
N VAL A 137 -2.91 8.73 0.33
CA VAL A 137 -2.49 8.35 1.70
C VAL A 137 -3.67 8.40 2.65
N ALA A 138 -4.51 9.43 2.61
CA ALA A 138 -5.72 9.47 3.43
C ALA A 138 -6.66 8.28 3.16
N ASP A 139 -6.84 7.89 1.90
CA ASP A 139 -7.63 6.70 1.53
C ASP A 139 -7.01 5.42 2.10
N THR A 140 -5.68 5.33 2.06
CA THR A 140 -4.94 4.21 2.64
C THR A 140 -5.23 4.07 4.13
N LEU A 141 -5.21 5.18 4.89
CA LEU A 141 -5.53 5.20 6.32
C LEU A 141 -7.03 4.91 6.58
N ARG A 142 -7.92 5.48 5.76
CA ARG A 142 -9.37 5.26 5.82
C ARG A 142 -9.75 3.79 5.66
N GLY A 143 -9.04 3.05 4.82
CA GLY A 143 -9.25 1.61 4.71
C GLY A 143 -8.94 0.85 6.00
N LEU A 144 -7.93 1.29 6.77
CA LEU A 144 -7.63 0.73 8.09
C LEU A 144 -8.68 1.14 9.13
N ASP A 145 -9.13 2.39 9.13
CA ASP A 145 -10.24 2.85 9.98
C ASP A 145 -11.48 1.96 9.78
N PHE A 146 -11.84 1.70 8.52
CA PHE A 146 -12.94 0.81 8.16
C PHE A 146 -12.71 -0.62 8.64
N LEU A 147 -11.54 -1.21 8.38
CA LEU A 147 -11.20 -2.56 8.83
C LEU A 147 -11.36 -2.74 10.35
N LEU A 148 -11.03 -1.72 11.13
CA LEU A 148 -11.18 -1.76 12.60
C LEU A 148 -12.63 -1.75 13.07
N THR A 149 -13.60 -1.44 12.19
CA THR A 149 -15.04 -1.56 12.47
C THR A 149 -15.57 -2.99 12.25
N CYS A 150 -14.82 -3.85 11.55
CA CYS A 150 -15.21 -5.24 11.31
C CYS A 150 -15.11 -6.07 12.61
N PRO A 151 -16.19 -6.74 13.07
CA PRO A 151 -16.19 -7.41 14.37
C PRO A 151 -15.32 -8.67 14.42
N THR A 152 -15.11 -9.33 13.29
CA THR A 152 -14.37 -10.60 13.19
C THR A 152 -12.88 -10.42 12.90
N ILE A 153 -12.35 -9.20 13.03
CA ILE A 153 -10.93 -8.91 12.78
C ILE A 153 -10.04 -9.36 13.95
N ASP A 154 -8.95 -10.05 13.66
CA ASP A 154 -7.83 -10.21 14.60
C ASP A 154 -6.95 -8.96 14.56
N LYS A 155 -7.10 -8.09 15.56
CA LYS A 155 -6.34 -6.83 15.67
C LYS A 155 -4.85 -7.04 15.94
N SER A 156 -4.42 -8.25 16.29
CA SER A 156 -3.00 -8.59 16.45
C SER A 156 -2.32 -8.98 15.12
N SER A 157 -3.12 -9.20 14.06
CA SER A 157 -2.67 -9.80 12.81
C SER A 157 -3.18 -9.03 11.59
N ILE A 158 -2.80 -7.75 11.46
CA ILE A 158 -3.17 -6.89 10.34
C ILE A 158 -1.96 -6.64 9.46
N VAL A 159 -2.01 -7.16 8.23
CA VAL A 159 -0.95 -7.04 7.23
C VAL A 159 -1.31 -5.93 6.24
N ALA A 160 -0.48 -4.89 6.12
CA ALA A 160 -0.53 -3.98 4.98
C ALA A 160 0.35 -4.54 3.87
N TRP A 161 -0.24 -4.83 2.71
CA TRP A 161 0.45 -5.43 1.57
C TRP A 161 0.36 -4.54 0.33
N GLY A 162 1.49 -4.15 -0.24
CA GLY A 162 1.52 -3.42 -1.51
C GLY A 162 2.86 -2.77 -1.83
N ASN A 163 2.82 -1.55 -2.35
CA ASN A 163 3.98 -0.75 -2.66
C ASN A 163 4.30 0.23 -1.51
N ASP A 164 4.77 1.44 -1.83
CA ASP A 164 5.05 2.52 -0.90
C ASP A 164 3.89 2.80 0.11
N ASN A 165 2.62 2.62 -0.30
CA ASN A 165 1.47 2.83 0.58
C ASN A 165 1.40 1.84 1.75
N ALA A 166 1.98 0.64 1.64
CA ALA A 166 2.05 -0.30 2.76
C ALA A 166 2.96 0.23 3.88
N LEU A 167 4.06 0.89 3.51
CA LEU A 167 4.98 1.55 4.44
C LEU A 167 4.34 2.79 5.06
N LEU A 168 3.64 3.61 4.26
CA LEU A 168 2.91 4.77 4.76
C LEU A 168 1.78 4.36 5.71
N ALA A 169 1.05 3.29 5.40
CA ALA A 169 0.04 2.71 6.27
C ALA A 169 0.63 2.36 7.64
N GLY A 170 1.76 1.64 7.68
CA GLY A 170 2.41 1.27 8.93
C GLY A 170 3.12 2.40 9.66
N ALA A 171 3.51 3.47 8.97
CA ALA A 171 4.12 4.65 9.59
C ALA A 171 3.09 5.60 10.19
N LEU A 172 1.90 5.69 9.59
CA LEU A 172 0.89 6.71 9.92
C LEU A 172 -0.35 6.13 10.62
N HIS A 173 -0.47 4.81 10.74
CA HIS A 173 -1.60 4.16 11.39
C HIS A 173 -1.16 3.03 12.33
N GLY A 174 -1.51 3.15 13.62
CA GLY A 174 -1.06 2.24 14.68
C GLY A 174 -1.67 0.82 14.66
N ALA A 175 -2.55 0.51 13.71
CA ALA A 175 -3.19 -0.81 13.62
C ALA A 175 -2.40 -1.85 12.81
N VAL A 176 -1.45 -1.41 11.97
CA VAL A 176 -0.68 -2.33 11.13
C VAL A 176 0.32 -3.08 11.99
N THR A 177 0.23 -4.42 12.00
CA THR A 177 1.17 -5.26 12.77
C THR A 177 2.26 -5.85 11.89
N HIS A 178 1.96 -6.05 10.60
CA HIS A 178 2.91 -6.56 9.62
C HIS A 178 2.85 -5.78 8.31
N ILE A 179 3.98 -5.69 7.60
CA ILE A 179 4.08 -5.04 6.29
C ILE A 179 4.70 -6.00 5.29
N VAL A 180 4.12 -6.10 4.10
CA VAL A 180 4.78 -6.66 2.92
C VAL A 180 4.81 -5.56 1.85
N SER A 181 6.00 -5.03 1.57
CA SER A 181 6.15 -3.86 0.69
C SER A 181 7.16 -4.09 -0.42
N THR A 182 6.81 -3.66 -1.63
CA THR A 182 7.73 -3.47 -2.75
C THR A 182 7.84 -1.95 -3.04
N PRO A 183 8.83 -1.24 -2.48
CA PRO A 183 9.01 0.19 -2.74
C PRO A 183 9.11 0.49 -4.24
N SER A 184 8.46 1.56 -4.70
CA SER A 184 8.28 1.79 -6.14
C SER A 184 8.59 3.22 -6.58
N PHE A 185 8.06 4.24 -5.91
CA PHE A 185 8.21 5.61 -6.40
C PHE A 185 8.28 6.70 -5.33
N LEU A 186 8.10 6.39 -4.05
CA LEU A 186 8.18 7.38 -2.96
C LEU A 186 9.48 7.32 -2.15
N TYR A 187 10.43 6.46 -2.53
CA TYR A 187 11.75 6.46 -1.93
C TYR A 187 12.69 7.33 -2.76
N ASP A 188 13.09 8.51 -2.22
CA ASP A 188 14.03 9.43 -2.89
C ASP A 188 13.63 9.76 -4.33
N THR A 189 12.34 10.06 -4.54
CA THR A 189 11.63 10.03 -5.84
C THR A 189 12.39 10.68 -6.98
N ILE A 190 12.79 11.95 -6.86
CA ILE A 190 13.44 12.68 -7.96
C ILE A 190 14.81 12.08 -8.32
N ASN A 191 15.56 11.63 -7.33
CA ASN A 191 16.84 10.99 -7.56
C ASN A 191 16.66 9.63 -8.25
N GLN A 192 15.72 8.79 -7.78
CA GLN A 192 15.45 7.49 -8.40
C GLN A 192 14.85 7.62 -9.79
N ALA A 193 13.92 8.56 -10.00
CA ALA A 193 13.37 8.87 -11.31
C ALA A 193 14.47 9.22 -12.31
N SER A 194 15.45 10.05 -11.93
CA SER A 194 16.54 10.45 -12.84
C SER A 194 17.46 9.29 -13.29
N ARG A 195 17.37 8.12 -12.65
CA ARG A 195 18.19 6.93 -12.93
C ARG A 195 17.50 5.90 -13.83
N THR A 196 16.26 6.14 -14.22
CA THR A 196 15.46 5.20 -15.03
C THR A 196 14.58 5.96 -16.01
N SER A 197 14.20 5.30 -17.10
CA SER A 197 13.13 5.75 -18.00
C SER A 197 11.89 4.85 -17.92
N SER A 198 11.77 4.07 -16.85
CA SER A 198 10.68 3.11 -16.67
C SER A 198 9.52 3.75 -15.92
N TYR A 199 8.30 3.51 -16.40
CA TYR A 199 7.10 3.86 -15.66
C TYR A 199 6.95 2.98 -14.39
N PRO A 200 6.40 3.53 -13.30
CA PRO A 200 5.74 4.83 -13.23
C PRO A 200 6.67 6.02 -12.89
N LEU A 201 7.95 5.78 -12.57
CA LEU A 201 8.88 6.86 -12.24
C LEU A 201 9.12 7.85 -13.39
N GLU A 202 9.02 7.40 -14.63
CA GLU A 202 9.15 8.29 -15.80
C GLU A 202 8.10 9.40 -15.84
N GLU A 203 6.96 9.28 -15.15
CA GLU A 203 5.97 10.36 -15.03
C GLU A 203 6.59 11.64 -14.44
N PHE A 204 7.45 11.51 -13.43
CA PHE A 204 8.15 12.65 -12.83
C PHE A 204 9.17 13.27 -13.78
N ASN A 205 9.88 12.44 -14.56
CA ASN A 205 10.83 12.92 -15.56
C ASN A 205 10.11 13.66 -16.69
N ASP A 206 9.00 13.11 -17.18
CA ASP A 206 8.16 13.73 -18.21
C ASP A 206 7.63 15.09 -17.74
N TYR A 207 7.14 15.16 -16.50
CA TYR A 207 6.66 16.41 -15.91
C TYR A 207 7.78 17.46 -15.79
N LEU A 208 8.95 17.07 -15.26
CA LEU A 208 10.08 17.98 -15.07
C LEU A 208 10.76 18.40 -16.38
N ARG A 209 10.65 17.59 -17.45
CA ARG A 209 11.12 17.97 -18.79
C ARG A 209 10.30 19.13 -19.36
N HIS A 210 8.99 19.16 -19.07
CA HIS A 210 8.10 20.24 -19.46
C HIS A 210 8.14 21.44 -18.50
N ASN A 211 8.53 21.23 -17.24
CA ASN A 211 8.54 22.25 -16.18
C ASN A 211 9.88 22.28 -15.41
N PRO A 212 11.02 22.52 -16.09
CA PRO A 212 12.35 22.41 -15.47
C PRO A 212 12.58 23.39 -14.31
N GLU A 213 11.97 24.57 -14.36
CA GLU A 213 12.03 25.61 -13.32
C GLU A 213 11.35 25.17 -12.02
N ARG A 214 10.44 24.20 -12.06
CA ARG A 214 9.71 23.71 -10.89
C ARG A 214 10.44 22.64 -10.10
N LYS A 215 11.59 22.14 -10.57
CA LYS A 215 12.30 21.01 -9.94
C LYS A 215 12.53 21.19 -8.44
N GLY A 216 12.91 22.41 -8.00
CA GLY A 216 13.11 22.71 -6.58
C GLY A 216 11.82 22.54 -5.76
N GLN A 217 10.74 23.19 -6.20
CA GLN A 217 9.41 23.11 -5.59
C GLN A 217 8.89 21.67 -5.53
N ILE A 218 8.99 20.92 -6.63
CA ILE A 218 8.51 19.53 -6.68
C ILE A 218 9.34 18.63 -5.76
N SER A 219 10.65 18.85 -5.67
CA SER A 219 11.51 18.10 -4.75
C SER A 219 11.13 18.35 -3.29
N GLU A 220 10.77 19.60 -2.95
CA GLU A 220 10.28 19.95 -1.62
C GLU A 220 8.94 19.28 -1.31
N ILE A 221 7.98 19.29 -2.25
CA ILE A 221 6.68 18.64 -2.07
C ILE A 221 6.83 17.12 -1.90
N LEU A 222 7.64 16.47 -2.75
CA LEU A 222 7.88 15.03 -2.67
C LEU A 222 8.63 14.62 -1.40
N SER A 223 9.38 15.53 -0.77
CA SER A 223 10.05 15.24 0.50
C SER A 223 9.07 14.92 1.63
N TYR A 224 7.82 15.39 1.59
CA TYR A 224 6.80 15.00 2.59
C TYR A 224 6.38 13.53 2.45
N TYR A 225 6.47 12.98 1.24
CA TYR A 225 6.08 11.61 0.92
C TYR A 225 7.27 10.64 0.95
N ASP A 226 8.49 11.16 1.14
CA ASP A 226 9.70 10.36 1.10
C ASP A 226 9.74 9.32 2.22
N LEU A 227 9.74 8.05 1.84
CA LEU A 227 9.71 6.91 2.76
C LEU A 227 10.86 6.94 3.78
N ARG A 228 11.99 7.58 3.46
CA ARG A 228 13.12 7.74 4.41
C ARG A 228 12.69 8.44 5.69
N PHE A 229 11.80 9.43 5.60
CA PHE A 229 11.36 10.22 6.76
C PHE A 229 10.23 9.58 7.55
N HIS A 230 9.58 8.56 6.96
CA HIS A 230 8.57 7.73 7.62
C HIS A 230 9.16 6.51 8.32
N SER A 231 10.32 6.02 7.88
CA SER A 231 10.99 4.79 8.35
C SER A 231 10.94 4.58 9.88
N SER A 232 11.40 5.57 10.66
CA SER A 232 11.45 5.50 12.13
C SER A 232 10.08 5.40 12.81
N ALA A 233 8.98 5.76 12.15
CA ALA A 233 7.65 5.59 12.71
C ALA A 233 7.12 4.15 12.56
N ILE A 234 7.75 3.34 11.70
CA ILE A 234 7.29 1.98 11.42
C ILE A 234 7.79 1.04 12.53
N THR A 235 6.85 0.54 13.32
CA THR A 235 7.09 -0.48 14.36
C THR A 235 6.64 -1.88 13.94
N ALA A 236 5.85 -1.99 12.86
CA ALA A 236 5.36 -3.25 12.32
C ALA A 236 6.51 -4.14 11.82
N GLU A 237 6.38 -5.46 12.02
CA GLU A 237 7.34 -6.40 11.44
C GLU A 237 7.18 -6.43 9.92
N SER A 238 8.28 -6.23 9.19
CA SER A 238 8.23 -5.83 7.79
C SER A 238 9.05 -6.76 6.90
N LEU A 239 8.44 -7.21 5.81
CA LEU A 239 9.11 -7.76 4.64
C LEU A 239 9.21 -6.69 3.56
N ILE A 240 10.44 -6.34 3.19
CA ILE A 240 10.75 -5.46 2.07
C ILE A 240 11.26 -6.30 0.92
N MET A 241 10.45 -6.40 -0.13
CA MET A 241 10.82 -6.99 -1.40
C MET A 241 11.64 -5.96 -2.17
N ALA A 242 12.96 -6.08 -2.08
CA ALA A 242 13.89 -5.26 -2.84
C ALA A 242 13.93 -5.73 -4.30
N ASP A 243 14.42 -4.87 -5.18
CA ASP A 243 14.78 -5.27 -6.54
C ASP A 243 15.91 -6.33 -6.52
N TYR A 244 16.17 -6.97 -7.66
CA TYR A 244 17.33 -7.84 -7.81
C TYR A 244 18.63 -7.08 -7.51
N ASP A 245 19.72 -7.78 -7.18
CA ASP A 245 21.00 -7.14 -6.86
C ASP A 245 21.50 -6.27 -8.03
N GLY A 246 21.72 -4.98 -7.76
CA GLY A 246 22.06 -3.97 -8.78
C GLY A 246 20.85 -3.32 -9.49
N GLY A 247 19.64 -3.73 -9.15
CA GLY A 247 18.38 -3.07 -9.53
C GLY A 247 18.20 -1.69 -8.90
N LEU A 248 17.14 -0.98 -9.30
CA LEU A 248 16.94 0.42 -8.91
C LEU A 248 16.72 0.57 -7.41
N PHE A 249 15.87 -0.31 -6.86
CA PHE A 249 15.55 -0.40 -5.43
C PHE A 249 16.17 -1.66 -4.81
N ASP A 250 17.44 -1.92 -5.13
CA ASP A 250 18.16 -3.04 -4.52
C ASP A 250 18.36 -2.86 -3.01
N LYS A 251 18.79 -3.94 -2.33
CA LYS A 251 19.01 -3.95 -0.88
C LYS A 251 19.96 -2.83 -0.42
N LYS A 252 20.97 -2.50 -1.22
CA LYS A 252 21.94 -1.44 -0.89
C LYS A 252 21.30 -0.06 -0.95
N THR A 253 20.49 0.19 -1.98
CA THR A 253 19.78 1.46 -2.20
C THR A 253 18.75 1.70 -1.11
N LEU A 254 18.02 0.65 -0.70
CA LEU A 254 17.00 0.72 0.35
C LEU A 254 17.56 0.71 1.77
N ARG A 255 18.88 0.55 1.96
CA ARG A 255 19.49 0.39 3.29
C ARG A 255 19.10 1.49 4.28
N ASN A 256 19.07 2.75 3.84
CA ASN A 256 18.72 3.89 4.70
C ASN A 256 17.23 3.85 5.13
N LEU A 257 16.34 3.32 4.29
CA LEU A 257 14.97 3.06 4.71
C LEU A 257 14.94 1.93 5.74
N THR A 258 15.54 0.78 5.43
CA THR A 258 15.36 -0.44 6.21
C THR A 258 16.08 -0.45 7.55
N GLU A 259 17.27 0.16 7.64
CA GLU A 259 18.04 0.21 8.89
C GLU A 259 17.49 1.23 9.91
N ASN A 260 16.67 2.19 9.46
CA ASN A 260 16.05 3.20 10.32
C ASN A 260 14.65 2.84 10.78
N MET A 261 14.10 1.69 10.35
CA MET A 261 12.81 1.20 10.83
C MET A 261 12.95 0.68 12.27
N ASN A 262 11.97 0.99 13.11
CA ASN A 262 11.95 0.54 14.50
C ASN A 262 11.41 -0.91 14.65
N GLY A 263 10.60 -1.38 13.71
CA GLY A 263 10.15 -2.77 13.61
C GLY A 263 11.22 -3.70 13.03
N ALA A 264 11.09 -5.00 13.28
CA ALA A 264 11.97 -6.00 12.67
C ALA A 264 11.81 -5.99 11.14
N VAL A 265 12.92 -6.00 10.40
CA VAL A 265 12.91 -5.93 8.93
C VAL A 265 13.60 -7.15 8.31
N THR A 266 12.87 -7.84 7.44
CA THR A 266 13.43 -8.80 6.48
C THR A 266 13.53 -8.11 5.11
N VAL A 267 14.72 -8.11 4.51
CA VAL A 267 14.91 -7.60 3.14
C VAL A 267 15.21 -8.78 2.21
N HIS A 268 14.37 -8.99 1.21
CA HIS A 268 14.51 -10.05 0.23
C HIS A 268 14.74 -9.45 -1.16
N PRO A 269 15.92 -9.61 -1.78
CA PRO A 269 16.15 -9.24 -3.17
C PRO A 269 15.32 -10.14 -4.09
N SER A 270 14.53 -9.53 -4.98
CA SER A 270 13.72 -10.26 -5.95
C SER A 270 14.58 -11.15 -6.85
N GLU A 271 14.13 -12.38 -7.07
CA GLU A 271 14.71 -13.30 -8.06
C GLU A 271 14.12 -13.06 -9.47
N ARG A 272 13.35 -11.97 -9.64
CA ARG A 272 12.58 -11.64 -10.84
C ARG A 272 11.69 -12.80 -11.29
N SER A 273 11.13 -13.51 -10.31
CA SER A 273 10.28 -14.67 -10.53
C SER A 273 9.05 -14.54 -9.68
N SER A 274 7.89 -14.33 -10.33
CA SER A 274 6.60 -14.27 -9.63
C SER A 274 6.36 -15.50 -8.74
N TYR A 275 6.86 -16.66 -9.16
CA TYR A 275 6.80 -17.89 -8.37
C TYR A 275 7.65 -17.80 -7.10
N LYS A 276 8.96 -17.57 -7.24
CA LYS A 276 9.88 -17.62 -6.10
C LYS A 276 9.63 -16.48 -5.11
N ASP A 277 9.45 -15.27 -5.64
CA ASP A 277 9.19 -14.08 -4.83
C ASP A 277 7.83 -14.20 -4.12
N GLY A 278 6.80 -14.68 -4.83
CA GLY A 278 5.48 -14.93 -4.26
C GLY A 278 5.50 -16.04 -3.20
N MET A 279 6.19 -17.15 -3.47
CA MET A 279 6.38 -18.23 -2.51
C MET A 279 7.10 -17.75 -1.25
N PHE A 280 8.11 -16.89 -1.39
CA PHE A 280 8.81 -16.29 -0.25
C PHE A 280 7.87 -15.42 0.58
N CYS A 281 7.11 -14.52 -0.04
CA CYS A 281 6.14 -13.66 0.65
C CYS A 281 5.08 -14.49 1.41
N GLU A 282 4.50 -15.50 0.76
CA GLU A 282 3.48 -16.37 1.36
C GLU A 282 4.04 -17.21 2.53
N LYS A 283 5.26 -17.73 2.39
CA LYS A 283 5.94 -18.43 3.49
C LYS A 283 6.23 -17.50 4.64
N TRP A 284 6.74 -16.31 4.36
CA TRP A 284 7.07 -15.32 5.38
C TRP A 284 5.82 -14.94 6.17
N ILE A 285 4.71 -14.58 5.50
CA ILE A 285 3.50 -14.18 6.22
C ILE A 285 2.84 -15.35 6.96
N THR A 286 2.91 -16.56 6.41
CA THR A 286 2.41 -17.76 7.08
C THR A 286 3.22 -18.05 8.35
N ASP A 287 4.54 -17.96 8.30
CA ASP A 287 5.41 -18.13 9.46
C ASP A 287 5.10 -17.09 10.54
N LYS A 288 5.02 -15.81 10.16
CA LYS A 288 4.76 -14.72 11.13
C LYS A 288 3.42 -14.82 11.83
N LEU A 289 2.38 -15.25 11.13
CA LEU A 289 1.02 -15.25 11.68
C LEU A 289 0.59 -16.60 12.27
N PHE A 290 1.18 -17.71 11.82
CA PHE A 290 0.74 -19.07 12.18
C PHE A 290 1.87 -19.99 12.64
N GLY A 291 3.12 -19.54 12.57
CA GLY A 291 4.31 -20.31 12.92
C GLY A 291 4.88 -21.13 11.76
N LYS A 292 6.14 -21.57 11.93
CA LYS A 292 6.97 -22.22 10.90
C LYS A 292 6.40 -23.52 10.33
N ASP A 293 5.59 -24.23 11.11
CA ASP A 293 5.00 -25.52 10.70
C ASP A 293 3.68 -25.33 9.91
N ALA A 294 3.15 -24.11 9.85
CA ALA A 294 1.95 -23.82 9.10
C ALA A 294 2.21 -23.86 7.60
N THR A 295 1.28 -24.48 6.85
CA THR A 295 1.39 -24.59 5.40
C THR A 295 0.96 -23.29 4.71
N PRO A 296 1.78 -22.69 3.83
CA PRO A 296 1.41 -21.50 3.07
C PRO A 296 0.31 -21.81 2.06
N ILE A 297 -0.58 -20.85 1.83
CA ILE A 297 -1.65 -21.00 0.83
C ILE A 297 -1.16 -20.43 -0.50
N VAL A 298 -0.68 -21.33 -1.35
CA VAL A 298 -0.14 -20.97 -2.67
C VAL A 298 -1.03 -21.49 -3.81
N PRO A 299 -0.91 -20.91 -5.03
CA PRO A 299 -1.56 -21.44 -6.22
C PRO A 299 -1.25 -22.93 -6.44
N ASN A 300 -2.19 -23.69 -7.00
CA ASN A 300 -2.00 -25.14 -7.16
C ASN A 300 -0.79 -25.49 -8.03
N HIS A 301 -0.48 -24.68 -9.05
CA HIS A 301 0.69 -24.90 -9.91
C HIS A 301 2.03 -24.64 -9.20
N TRP A 302 2.02 -24.07 -7.98
CA TRP A 302 3.21 -23.84 -7.15
C TRP A 302 3.48 -24.97 -6.16
N LYS A 303 2.56 -25.93 -6.00
CA LYS A 303 2.66 -27.00 -4.99
C LYS A 303 3.50 -28.21 -5.44
N LEU A 304 3.91 -28.24 -6.71
CA LEU A 304 4.53 -29.40 -7.37
C LEU A 304 6.01 -29.20 -7.72
N GLU A 305 6.60 -28.06 -7.33
CA GLU A 305 8.03 -27.74 -7.47
C GLU A 305 8.72 -27.71 -6.10
#